data_AF-A0A0F9SFF4-F1
#
_entry.id   AF-A0A0F9SFF4-F1
#
_cell.length_a   1.000
_cell.length_b   1.000
_cell.length_c   1.000
_cell.angle_alpha   90.00
_cell.angle_beta   90.00
_cell.angle_gamma   90.00
#
_symmetry.space_group_name_H-M   'P 1'
#
loop_
_entity.id
_entity.type
_entity.pdbx_description
1 polymer ?
#
loop_
_entity_poly.entity_id
_entity_poly.type
_entity_poly.pdbx_seq_one_letter_code
_entity_poly.pdbx_strand_id
1 'polypeptide(L)'
;MNLDDIYAEIESRIIKGSSNFYRPLDEEMSKCIREDYTRRTLIPLVGNSDQKFFTKSGTLLATGYERVVIGDYGAYIEFTSDQMNHSAIRDRFRRNAAKPWQKYWWMESFDIDSIKI
;
A
#
# COMPACT_ATOMS: atom_id res chain seq x y z
N MET A 1 -24.42 -2.17 -9.13
CA MET A 1 -23.89 -1.33 -8.04
C MET A 1 -23.06 -0.21 -8.66
N ASN A 2 -23.22 1.04 -8.21
CA ASN A 2 -22.49 2.18 -8.76
C ASN A 2 -21.12 2.30 -8.09
N LEU A 3 -20.04 2.43 -8.88
CA LEU A 3 -18.68 2.58 -8.34
C LEU A 3 -18.53 3.86 -7.51
N ASP A 4 -19.18 4.95 -7.91
CA ASP A 4 -19.07 6.23 -7.20
C ASP A 4 -19.63 6.13 -5.76
N ASP A 5 -20.72 5.39 -5.59
CA ASP A 5 -21.31 5.13 -4.27
C ASP A 5 -20.37 4.27 -3.40
N ILE A 6 -19.68 3.30 -4.01
CA ILE A 6 -18.67 2.48 -3.32
C ILE A 6 -17.47 3.33 -2.90
N TYR A 7 -16.98 4.20 -3.78
CA TYR A 7 -15.90 5.13 -3.46
C TYR A 7 -16.28 6.08 -2.33
N ALA A 8 -17.48 6.64 -2.34
CA ALA A 8 -17.98 7.50 -1.27
C ALA A 8 -18.05 6.77 0.08
N GLU A 9 -18.48 5.49 0.09
CA GLU A 9 -18.48 4.66 1.30
C GLU A 9 -17.06 4.38 1.81
N ILE A 10 -16.13 4.05 0.91
CA ILE A 10 -14.71 3.86 1.24
C ILE A 10 -14.12 5.13 1.88
N GLU A 11 -14.35 6.30 1.27
CA GLU A 11 -13.88 7.59 1.78
C GLU A 11 -14.48 7.90 3.15
N SER A 12 -15.79 7.69 3.31
CA SER A 12 -16.50 7.78 4.60
C SER A 12 -15.82 6.95 5.69
N ARG A 13 -15.42 5.71 5.38
CA ARG A 13 -14.73 4.82 6.34
C ARG A 13 -13.31 5.28 6.67
N ILE A 14 -12.58 5.80 5.69
CA ILE A 14 -11.22 6.34 5.88
C ILE A 14 -11.28 7.59 6.77
N ILE A 15 -12.20 8.52 6.49
CA ILE A 15 -12.36 9.79 7.23
C ILE A 15 -12.85 9.56 8.66
N LYS A 16 -13.77 8.61 8.88
CA LYS A 16 -14.33 8.32 10.22
C LYS A 16 -13.34 7.69 11.18
N GLY A 17 -12.11 7.35 10.73
CA GLY A 17 -10.91 7.34 11.56
C GLY A 17 -11.01 6.59 12.90
N SER A 18 -11.78 5.51 13.01
CA SER A 18 -11.78 4.72 14.24
C SER A 18 -10.54 3.85 14.24
N SER A 19 -9.66 4.13 15.19
CA SER A 19 -8.47 3.35 15.47
C SER A 19 -8.76 1.84 15.52
N ASN A 20 -7.99 1.11 14.71
CA ASN A 20 -7.49 -0.25 14.93
C ASN A 20 -8.11 -1.48 14.24
N PHE A 21 -9.15 -1.39 13.41
CA PHE A 21 -9.58 -2.60 12.68
C PHE A 21 -9.99 -2.34 11.23
N TYR A 22 -9.39 -3.11 10.32
CA TYR A 22 -9.86 -3.27 8.95
C TYR A 22 -11.33 -3.71 8.97
N ARG A 23 -12.19 -2.97 8.27
CA ARG A 23 -13.62 -3.28 8.18
C ARG A 23 -13.92 -3.69 6.74
N PRO A 24 -14.02 -4.99 6.41
CA PRO A 24 -14.31 -5.40 5.05
C PRO A 24 -15.58 -4.70 4.54
N LEU A 25 -15.60 -4.40 3.25
CA LEU A 25 -16.85 -4.10 2.55
C LEU A 25 -17.71 -5.37 2.52
N ASP A 26 -19.01 -5.23 2.28
CA ASP A 26 -19.80 -6.40 1.93
C ASP A 26 -19.25 -7.06 0.65
N GLU A 27 -19.61 -8.32 0.45
CA GLU A 27 -19.03 -9.16 -0.59
C GLU A 27 -19.21 -8.57 -2.00
N GLU A 28 -20.37 -7.99 -2.30
CA GLU A 28 -20.64 -7.40 -3.61
C GLU A 28 -19.85 -6.11 -3.82
N MET A 29 -19.84 -5.19 -2.84
CA MET A 29 -19.02 -3.96 -2.89
C MET A 29 -17.53 -4.30 -3.00
N SER A 30 -17.06 -5.27 -2.21
CA SER A 30 -15.68 -5.75 -2.21
C SER A 30 -15.28 -6.31 -3.58
N LYS A 31 -16.13 -7.14 -4.18
CA LYS A 31 -15.89 -7.68 -5.52
C LYS A 31 -15.80 -6.57 -6.56
N CYS A 32 -16.80 -5.68 -6.61
CA CYS A 32 -16.83 -4.59 -7.59
C CYS A 32 -15.61 -3.66 -7.49
N ILE A 33 -15.23 -3.25 -6.28
CA ILE A 33 -14.08 -2.34 -6.12
C ILE A 33 -12.75 -3.03 -6.43
N ARG A 34 -12.58 -4.30 -6.05
CA ARG A 34 -11.34 -5.04 -6.34
C ARG A 34 -11.18 -5.31 -7.83
N GLU A 35 -12.27 -5.57 -8.55
CA GLU A 35 -12.25 -5.66 -10.02
C GLU A 35 -11.82 -4.33 -10.65
N ASP A 36 -12.34 -3.21 -10.16
CA ASP A 36 -11.97 -1.87 -10.64
C ASP A 36 -10.50 -1.53 -10.34
N TYR A 37 -10.00 -1.79 -9.13
CA TYR A 37 -8.59 -1.63 -8.79
C TYR A 37 -7.68 -2.53 -9.62
N THR A 38 -8.08 -3.78 -9.85
CA THR A 38 -7.34 -4.71 -10.71
C THR A 38 -7.21 -4.16 -12.12
N ARG A 39 -8.31 -3.66 -12.70
CA ARG A 39 -8.33 -3.05 -14.04
C ARG A 39 -7.45 -1.80 -14.17
N ARG A 40 -7.31 -1.02 -13.09
CA ARG A 40 -6.48 0.20 -13.06
C ARG A 40 -5.02 -0.06 -12.71
N THR A 41 -4.68 -1.27 -12.26
CA THR A 41 -3.30 -1.63 -11.90
C THR A 41 -2.47 -1.79 -13.17
N LEU A 42 -1.39 -1.03 -13.27
CA LEU A 42 -0.55 -0.95 -14.48
C LEU A 42 0.60 -1.98 -14.50
N ILE A 43 0.92 -2.56 -13.34
CA ILE A 43 1.97 -3.58 -13.20
C ILE A 43 1.33 -4.96 -13.00
N PRO A 44 2.00 -6.06 -13.36
CA PRO A 44 1.52 -7.40 -13.06
C PRO A 44 1.21 -7.58 -11.57
N LEU A 45 0.19 -8.40 -11.26
CA LEU A 45 -0.11 -8.74 -9.87
C LEU A 45 0.94 -9.70 -9.28
N VAL A 46 1.56 -10.51 -10.14
CA VAL A 46 2.67 -11.40 -9.79
C VAL A 46 3.96 -10.59 -9.75
N GLY A 47 4.82 -10.88 -8.76
CA GLY A 47 6.10 -10.21 -8.58
C GLY A 47 6.99 -10.18 -9.81
N ASN A 48 7.78 -9.11 -9.90
CA ASN A 48 8.80 -8.93 -10.92
C ASN A 48 10.07 -8.41 -10.24
N SER A 49 11.15 -9.19 -10.34
CA SER A 49 12.45 -8.90 -9.73
C SER A 49 13.24 -7.79 -10.42
N ASP A 50 12.80 -7.33 -11.60
CA ASP A 50 13.49 -6.32 -12.41
C ASP A 50 12.76 -4.97 -12.41
N GLN A 51 11.56 -4.90 -11.84
CA GLN A 51 10.76 -3.69 -11.79
C GLN A 51 11.33 -2.72 -10.75
N LYS A 52 11.82 -1.57 -11.21
CA LYS A 52 12.30 -0.50 -10.33
C LYS A 52 11.18 0.46 -9.97
N PHE A 53 11.16 0.89 -8.71
CA PHE A 53 10.25 1.90 -8.18
C PHE A 53 11.03 3.13 -7.77
N PHE A 54 10.59 4.29 -8.25
CA PHE A 54 11.20 5.57 -7.96
C PHE A 54 10.18 6.50 -7.33
N THR A 55 10.64 7.38 -6.44
CA THR A 55 9.86 8.54 -5.99
C THR A 55 9.70 9.52 -7.15
N LYS A 56 8.80 10.50 -6.99
CA LYS A 56 8.59 11.55 -8.00
C LYS A 56 9.85 12.39 -8.27
N SER A 57 10.70 12.55 -7.27
CA SER A 57 12.02 13.20 -7.33
C SER A 57 13.12 12.31 -7.95
N GLY A 58 12.83 11.04 -8.24
CA GLY A 58 13.76 10.11 -8.89
C GLY A 58 14.61 9.27 -7.94
N THR A 59 14.33 9.26 -6.63
CA THR A 59 15.02 8.39 -5.67
C THR A 59 14.57 6.95 -5.85
N LEU A 60 15.52 6.02 -6.01
CA LEU A 60 15.24 4.58 -6.09
C LEU A 60 14.75 4.06 -4.73
N LEU A 61 13.56 3.47 -4.70
CA LEU A 61 12.95 2.86 -3.51
C LEU A 61 13.07 1.36 -3.48
N ALA A 62 12.88 0.71 -4.63
CA ALA A 62 12.93 -0.74 -4.73
C ALA A 62 13.38 -1.18 -6.12
N THR A 63 14.01 -2.35 -6.20
CA THR A 63 14.50 -2.97 -7.45
C THR A 63 13.68 -4.17 -7.90
N GLY A 64 12.59 -4.50 -7.21
CA GLY A 64 11.62 -5.53 -7.59
C GLY A 64 10.40 -5.46 -6.68
N TYR A 65 9.51 -6.43 -6.77
CA TYR A 65 8.41 -6.66 -5.82
C TYR A 65 7.97 -8.13 -5.84
N GLU A 66 7.37 -8.60 -4.75
CA GLU A 66 6.85 -9.96 -4.60
C GLU A 66 5.47 -10.15 -5.22
N ARG A 67 4.58 -9.17 -5.02
CA ARG A 67 3.23 -9.15 -5.58
C ARG A 67 2.55 -7.80 -5.39
N VAL A 68 1.49 -7.58 -6.15
CA VAL A 68 0.47 -6.58 -5.86
C VAL A 68 -0.72 -7.26 -5.22
N VAL A 69 -1.21 -6.72 -4.12
CA VAL A 69 -2.41 -7.20 -3.44
C VAL A 69 -3.51 -6.15 -3.58
N ILE A 70 -4.68 -6.62 -4.03
CA ILE A 70 -5.85 -5.77 -4.23
C ILE A 70 -6.79 -5.93 -3.03
N GLY A 71 -6.87 -4.89 -2.20
CA GLY A 71 -7.77 -4.83 -1.05
C GLY A 71 -9.00 -3.96 -1.31
N ASP A 72 -9.92 -3.92 -0.33
CA ASP A 72 -11.14 -3.10 -0.41
C ASP A 72 -10.85 -1.59 -0.43
N TYR A 73 -9.68 -1.20 0.09
CA TYR A 73 -9.26 0.20 0.26
C TYR A 73 -8.14 0.62 -0.69
N GLY A 74 -7.86 -0.19 -1.70
CA GLY A 74 -6.82 0.07 -2.69
C GLY A 74 -5.86 -1.09 -2.89
N ALA A 75 -4.98 -0.93 -3.88
CA ALA A 75 -3.87 -1.82 -4.15
C ALA A 75 -2.66 -1.45 -3.31
N TYR A 76 -1.92 -2.46 -2.83
CA TYR A 76 -0.62 -2.29 -2.19
C TYR A 76 0.40 -3.25 -2.80
N ILE A 77 1.67 -2.86 -2.76
CA ILE A 77 2.78 -3.66 -3.30
C ILE A 77 3.53 -4.25 -2.13
N GLU A 78 3.79 -5.55 -2.17
CA GLU A 78 4.62 -6.23 -1.19
C GLU A 78 6.05 -6.39 -1.73
N PHE A 79 7.01 -6.06 -0.90
CA PHE A 79 8.44 -6.13 -1.20
C PHE A 79 9.14 -7.08 -0.24
N THR A 80 10.19 -7.76 -0.69
CA THR A 80 11.17 -8.34 0.23
C THR A 80 12.12 -7.26 0.76
N SER A 81 12.78 -7.56 1.87
CA SER A 81 13.77 -6.64 2.44
C SER A 81 14.92 -6.34 1.47
N ASP A 82 15.35 -7.33 0.69
CA ASP A 82 16.47 -7.20 -0.25
C ASP A 82 16.11 -6.39 -1.51
N GLN A 83 14.82 -6.32 -1.86
CA GLN A 83 14.33 -5.49 -2.95
C GLN A 83 14.30 -4.01 -2.56
N MET A 84 14.29 -3.66 -1.28
CA MET A 84 14.14 -2.29 -0.79
C MET A 84 15.48 -1.57 -0.67
N ASN A 85 15.53 -0.32 -1.13
CA ASN A 85 16.64 0.57 -0.86
C ASN A 85 16.49 1.20 0.54
N HIS A 86 17.04 0.54 1.55
CA HIS A 86 16.99 1.00 2.95
C HIS A 86 17.61 2.39 3.17
N SER A 87 18.51 2.84 2.29
CA SER A 87 19.07 4.21 2.37
C SER A 87 18.09 5.31 1.95
N ALA A 88 17.01 4.95 1.24
CA ALA A 88 15.99 5.88 0.75
C ALA A 88 14.75 5.97 1.64
N ILE A 89 14.66 5.15 2.69
CA ILE A 89 13.48 5.04 3.56
C ILE A 89 13.87 5.18 5.04
N ARG A 90 12.92 5.64 5.86
CA ARG A 90 13.08 5.79 7.31
C ARG A 90 11.82 5.35 8.05
N ASP A 91 11.96 5.00 9.33
CA ASP A 91 10.80 4.77 10.19
C ASP A 91 10.00 6.08 10.32
N ARG A 92 8.74 6.04 9.88
CA ARG A 92 7.82 7.18 9.89
C ARG A 92 7.62 7.76 11.28
N PHE A 93 7.58 6.90 12.29
CA PHE A 93 7.33 7.26 13.68
C PHE A 93 8.62 7.48 14.47
N ARG A 94 9.79 7.26 13.87
CA ARG A 94 11.12 7.38 14.51
C ARG A 94 11.16 6.68 15.88
N ARG A 95 10.46 5.54 16.01
CA ARG A 95 10.35 4.85 17.29
C ARG A 95 11.67 4.16 17.58
N ASN A 96 12.30 4.52 18.71
CA ASN A 96 13.65 4.06 19.09
C ASN A 96 13.82 2.54 19.34
N ALA A 97 12.82 1.70 19.07
CA ALA A 97 12.99 0.24 19.06
C ALA A 97 11.76 -0.43 18.44
N ALA A 98 11.98 -1.35 17.50
CA ALA A 98 10.95 -2.28 17.07
C ALA A 98 10.46 -3.07 18.29
N LYS A 99 9.14 -3.10 18.51
CA LYS A 99 8.58 -3.90 19.60
C LYS A 99 8.50 -5.36 19.16
N PRO A 100 8.78 -6.34 20.03
CA PRO A 100 8.78 -7.76 19.63
C PRO A 100 7.41 -8.29 19.15
N TRP A 101 6.31 -7.63 19.51
CA TRP A 101 4.95 -7.96 19.02
C TRP A 101 4.52 -7.16 17.77
N GLN A 102 5.40 -6.34 17.21
CA GLN A 102 5.07 -5.47 16.10
C GLN A 102 5.09 -6.25 14.78
N LYS A 103 3.91 -6.45 14.18
CA LYS A 103 3.75 -7.19 12.92
C LYS A 103 4.18 -6.39 11.67
N TYR A 104 4.11 -5.05 11.72
CA TYR A 104 4.39 -4.17 10.58
C TYR A 104 5.26 -2.98 10.98
N TRP A 105 6.22 -2.63 10.13
CA TRP A 105 7.04 -1.43 10.27
C TRP A 105 6.51 -0.39 9.30
N TRP A 106 6.27 0.83 9.79
CA TRP A 106 5.75 1.91 8.95
C TRP A 106 6.92 2.75 8.50
N MET A 107 7.24 2.67 7.21
CA MET A 107 8.35 3.42 6.62
C MET A 107 7.84 4.51 5.69
N GLU A 108 8.64 5.55 5.51
CA GLU A 108 8.41 6.64 4.55
C GLU A 108 9.70 6.97 3.80
N SER A 109 9.60 7.50 2.59
CA SER A 109 10.79 7.96 1.85
C SER A 109 11.36 9.25 2.47
N PHE A 110 12.67 9.47 2.29
CA PHE A 110 13.33 10.69 2.80
C PHE A 110 12.89 11.97 2.09
N ASP A 111 12.50 11.86 0.82
CA ASP A 111 12.24 12.94 -0.12
C ASP A 111 10.76 13.33 -0.22
N ILE A 112 9.95 12.94 0.77
CA ILE A 112 8.58 13.40 1.03
C ILE A 112 7.69 13.44 -0.21
N ASP A 113 7.23 12.26 -0.62
CA ASP A 113 5.84 12.04 -0.99
C ASP A 113 5.42 10.70 -0.35
N SER A 114 4.27 10.70 0.30
CA SER A 114 3.83 9.68 1.26
C SER A 114 3.62 8.30 0.65
N ILE A 115 4.70 7.53 0.50
CA ILE A 115 4.64 6.10 0.19
C ILE A 115 4.57 5.38 1.53
N LYS A 116 3.43 4.73 1.78
CA LYS A 116 3.28 3.78 2.89
C LYS A 116 3.84 2.45 2.40
N ILE A 117 4.99 2.06 2.93
CA ILE A 117 5.53 0.70 2.85
C ILE A 117 5.10 -0.03 4.12
#